data_AF-C7ZQV5-F1
#
_entry.id   AF-C7ZQV5-F1
#
_cell.length_a   1.000
_cell.length_b   1.000
_cell.length_c   1.000
_cell.angle_alpha   90.00
_cell.angle_beta   90.00
_cell.angle_gamma   90.00
#
_symmetry.space_group_name_H-M   'P 1'
#
loop_
_entity.id
_entity.type
_entity.pdbx_description
1 polymer ?
#
loop_
_entity_poly.entity_id
_entity_poly.type
_entity_poly.pdbx_seq_one_letter_code
_entity_poly.pdbx_strand_id
1 'polypeptide(L)' 'LSDELLYHVGYEGKRRLYIPRPLVKSILEIIHDNKHHFEINRMTQELDPVYFYRMSKIIRNYV' A
#
# COMPACT_ATOMS: atom_id res chain seq x y z
N LEU A 1 13.81 12.84 -4.40
CA LEU A 1 14.10 12.11 -3.15
C LEU A 1 14.02 13.12 -2.01
N SER A 2 13.43 12.75 -0.90
CA SER A 2 13.31 13.55 0.33
C SER A 2 13.49 12.56 1.45
N ASP A 3 14.35 12.87 2.41
CA ASP A 3 14.64 11.96 3.53
C ASP A 3 15.11 10.58 3.05
N GLU A 4 15.81 10.54 1.91
CA GLU A 4 16.27 9.32 1.21
C GLU A 4 15.17 8.36 0.73
N LEU A 5 13.91 8.75 0.87
CA LEU A 5 12.75 7.97 0.46
C LEU A 5 12.21 8.40 -0.91
N LEU A 6 11.71 7.40 -1.65
CA LEU A 6 11.05 7.59 -2.95
C LEU A 6 9.56 7.79 -2.74
N TYR A 7 9.00 8.83 -3.36
CA TYR A 7 7.58 9.12 -3.27
C TYR A 7 6.94 9.15 -4.65
N HIS A 8 5.69 8.70 -4.70
CA HIS A 8 4.81 8.85 -5.84
C HIS A 8 3.88 10.04 -5.58
N VAL A 9 3.76 10.94 -6.56
CA VAL A 9 2.80 12.05 -6.54
C VAL A 9 1.65 11.67 -7.46
N GLY A 10 0.47 11.49 -6.88
CA GLY A 10 -0.76 11.21 -7.64
C GLY A 10 -1.31 12.45 -8.34
N TYR A 11 -2.28 12.26 -9.24
CA TYR A 11 -2.93 13.36 -9.97
C TYR A 11 -3.68 14.35 -9.06
N GLU A 12 -4.10 13.88 -7.89
CA GLU A 12 -4.72 14.67 -6.83
C GLU A 12 -3.71 15.50 -6.00
N GLY A 13 -2.43 15.47 -6.37
CA GLY A 13 -1.35 16.16 -5.66
C GLY A 13 -0.92 15.48 -4.35
N LYS A 14 -1.56 14.37 -3.97
CA LYS A 14 -1.17 13.58 -2.79
C LYS A 14 0.16 12.89 -3.01
N ARG A 15 1.07 13.08 -2.06
CA ARG A 15 2.36 12.41 -1.99
C ARG A 15 2.24 11.14 -1.16
N ARG A 16 2.55 9.99 -1.77
CA ARG A 16 2.53 8.67 -1.12
C ARG A 16 3.91 8.04 -1.14
N LEU A 17 4.26 7.30 -0.10
CA LEU A 17 5.55 6.60 -0.03
C LEU A 17 5.54 5.44 -1.04
N TYR A 18 6.53 5.39 -1.92
CA TYR A 18 6.65 4.29 -2.88
C TYR A 18 7.19 3.05 -2.18
N ILE A 19 6.46 1.94 -2.31
CA ILE A 19 6.87 0.63 -1.80
C ILE A 19 7.42 -0.21 -2.97
N PRO A 20 8.70 -0.60 -2.92
CA PRO A 20 9.28 -1.54 -3.87
C PRO A 20 8.53 -2.87 -3.88
N ARG A 21 8.34 -3.44 -5.08
CA ARG A 21 7.60 -4.70 -5.28
C ARG A 21 8.03 -5.85 -4.34
N PRO A 22 9.33 -6.05 -4.02
CA PRO A 22 9.73 -7.09 -3.08
C PRO A 22 9.17 -6.93 -1.66
N LEU A 23 8.91 -5.69 -1.22
CA LEU A 23 8.44 -5.38 0.14
C LEU A 23 6.91 -5.40 0.27
N VAL A 24 6.19 -5.43 -0.85
CA VAL A 24 4.71 -5.34 -0.85
C VAL A 24 4.07 -6.46 -0.06
N LYS A 25 4.57 -7.71 -0.15
CA LYS A 25 4.00 -8.84 0.59
C LYS A 25 4.10 -8.65 2.10
N SER A 26 5.27 -8.25 2.59
CA SER A 26 5.49 -8.00 4.02
C SER A 26 4.65 -6.85 4.55
N ILE A 27 4.47 -5.78 3.76
CA ILE A 27 3.57 -4.67 4.12
C ILE A 27 2.12 -5.16 4.24
N LEU A 28 1.66 -5.97 3.28
CA LEU A 28 0.30 -6.52 3.31
C LEU A 28 0.10 -7.47 4.49
N GLU A 29 1.09 -8.30 4.84
CA GLU A 29 1.06 -9.17 6.02
C GLU A 29 1.00 -8.36 7.33
N ILE A 30 1.71 -7.23 7.43
CA ILE A 30 1.66 -6.34 8.60
C ILE A 30 0.28 -5.70 8.77
N ILE A 31 -0.35 -5.29 7.65
CA ILE A 31 -1.65 -4.60 7.66
C ILE A 31 -2.80 -5.60 7.82
N HIS A 32 -2.67 -6.76 7.19
CA HIS A 32 -3.57 -7.88 7.33
C HIS A 32 -3.19 -8.66 8.59
N ASP A 33 -3.37 -8.01 9.75
CA ASP A 33 -3.24 -8.67 11.05
C ASP A 33 -4.23 -9.85 11.05
N ASN A 34 -3.72 -11.10 11.02
CA ASN A 34 -4.47 -12.35 10.83
C ASN A 34 -5.62 -12.56 11.83
N LYS A 35 -5.76 -11.68 12.81
CA LYS A 35 -6.85 -11.62 13.79
C LYS A 35 -8.10 -10.90 13.29
N HIS A 36 -7.96 -10.04 12.28
CA HIS A 36 -9.04 -9.26 11.68
C HIS A 36 -8.96 -9.35 10.16
N HIS A 37 -9.76 -10.25 9.55
CA HIS A 37 -9.99 -10.22 8.10
C HIS A 37 -10.64 -8.89 7.73
N PHE A 38 -9.82 -7.94 7.29
CA PHE A 38 -10.31 -6.66 6.80
C PHE A 38 -10.75 -6.80 5.35
N GLU A 39 -11.96 -6.33 5.06
CA GLU A 39 -12.44 -6.21 3.68
C GLU A 39 -11.51 -5.31 2.87
N ILE A 40 -11.46 -5.52 1.54
CA ILE A 40 -10.62 -4.76 0.58
C ILE A 40 -10.69 -3.24 0.81
N ASN A 41 -11.86 -2.72 1.16
CA ASN A 41 -12.07 -1.30 1.43
C ASN A 41 -11.23 -0.79 2.60
N ARG A 42 -11.15 -1.56 3.69
CA ARG A 42 -10.40 -1.19 4.90
C ARG A 42 -8.90 -1.31 4.69
N MET A 43 -8.43 -2.35 3.98
CA MET A 43 -7.03 -2.41 3.56
C MET A 43 -6.64 -1.24 2.65
N THR A 44 -7.54 -0.81 1.77
CA THR A 44 -7.29 0.33 0.88
C THR A 44 -7.16 1.64 1.67
N GLN A 45 -7.94 1.82 2.74
CA GLN A 45 -7.84 2.98 3.63
C GLN A 45 -6.51 2.99 4.40
N GLU A 46 -6.11 1.87 4.99
CA GLU A 46 -4.83 1.72 5.71
C GLU A 46 -3.62 1.96 4.79
N LEU A 47 -3.77 1.67 3.49
CA LEU A 47 -2.72 1.85 2.50
C LEU A 47 -2.75 3.23 1.80
N ASP A 48 -3.66 4.16 2.10
CA ASP A 48 -3.63 5.52 1.48
C ASP A 48 -2.28 6.26 1.61
N PRO A 49 -1.48 6.13 2.70
CA PRO A 49 -0.20 6.83 2.77
C PRO A 49 0.90 6.22 1.88
N VAL A 50 0.68 5.02 1.32
CA VAL A 50 1.68 4.31 0.51
C VAL A 50 1.18 4.07 -0.92
N TYR A 51 2.13 3.83 -1.82
CA TYR A 51 1.85 3.52 -3.21
C TYR A 51 2.72 2.37 -3.69
N PHE A 52 2.11 1.44 -4.41
CA PHE A 52 2.84 0.45 -5.21
C PHE A 52 2.10 0.17 -6.51
N TYR A 53 2.85 -0.23 -7.52
CA TYR A 53 2.31 -0.45 -8.86
C TYR A 53 1.24 -1.56 -8.84
N ARG A 54 0.08 -1.28 -9.47
CA ARG A 54 -1.10 -2.18 -9.52
C ARG A 54 -1.68 -2.52 -8.14
N MET A 55 -1.62 -1.59 -7.19
CA MET A 55 -2.10 -1.74 -5.82
C MET A 55 -3.47 -2.43 -5.70
N SER A 56 -4.52 -1.92 -6.37
CA SER A 56 -5.87 -2.51 -6.29
C SER A 56 -5.94 -3.97 -6.75
N LYS A 57 -5.14 -4.35 -7.76
CA LYS A 57 -5.08 -5.74 -8.24
C LYS A 57 -4.39 -6.64 -7.23
N ILE A 58 -3.33 -6.15 -6.60
CA ILE A 58 -2.56 -6.93 -5.63
C ILE A 58 -3.37 -7.14 -4.34
N ILE A 59 -4.01 -6.09 -3.81
CA ILE A 59 -4.89 -6.20 -2.63
C ILE A 59 -5.99 -7.22 -2.88
N ARG A 60 -6.67 -7.16 -4.05
CA ARG A 60 -7.72 -8.11 -4.43
C ARG A 60 -7.24 -9.55 -4.52
N ASN A 61 -5.98 -9.77 -4.92
CA ASN A 61 -5.41 -11.12 -5.00
C ASN A 61 -4.92 -11.64 -3.63
N TYR A 62 -4.81 -10.75 -2.63
CA TYR A 62 -4.24 -11.05 -1.32
C TYR A 62 -5.33 -11.34 -0.28
N VAL A 63 -6.43 -10.57 -0.30
CA VAL A 63 -7.66 -10.83 0.46
C VAL A 63 -8.46 -11.95 -0.21
#